data_AF-A0AAD8ULM3-F1
#
_entry.id   AF-A0AAD8ULM3-F1
#
_cell.length_a   1.000
_cell.length_b   1.000
_cell.length_c   1.000
_cell.angle_alpha   90.00
_cell.angle_beta   90.00
_cell.angle_gamma   90.00
#
_symmetry.space_group_name_H-M   'P 1'
#
loop_
_entity.id
_entity.type
_entity.pdbx_description
1 polymer ?
#
loop_
_entity_poly.entity_id
_entity_poly.type
_entity_poly.pdbx_seq_one_letter_code
_entity_poly.pdbx_strand_id
1 'polypeptide(L)'
;MTGYRTALSAIVPYLWRRHTDNIVVFGAGKQALWHLRFALSLRGDEIKTITVVNRSAERAQQLISRLKEENQARWKSTANFEYLGSSSSEYDAQLQYRLAVADAIFCTVGTKSPVFPAHYVTNGRKERNPYISAVGSWQADMLEVDPELLIQAISAAGGKLRGQGSKVAVLVDDRETALQHSGEIIQSKLAAEYIVEIGEIEISRKQG
;
A
#
# COMPACT_ATOMS: atom_id res chain seq x y z
N MET A 1 -2.77 -20.62 -0.22
CA MET A 1 -3.03 -19.93 -1.51
C MET A 1 -3.45 -18.47 -1.34
N THR A 2 -4.20 -18.11 -0.29
CA THR A 2 -4.81 -16.77 -0.13
C THR A 2 -3.82 -15.60 -0.25
N GLY A 3 -2.67 -15.66 0.46
CA GLY A 3 -1.71 -14.55 0.43
C GLY A 3 -1.05 -14.24 -0.91
N TYR A 4 -1.01 -15.21 -1.84
CA TYR A 4 -0.51 -14.96 -3.20
C TYR A 4 -1.57 -14.24 -4.04
N ARG A 5 -2.84 -14.72 -3.99
CA ARG A 5 -3.94 -14.14 -4.77
C ARG A 5 -4.26 -12.71 -4.35
N THR A 6 -4.32 -12.42 -3.05
CA THR A 6 -4.56 -11.06 -2.54
C THR A 6 -3.46 -10.12 -2.99
N ALA A 7 -2.20 -10.52 -2.84
CA ALA A 7 -1.06 -9.73 -3.29
C ALA A 7 -1.08 -9.50 -4.82
N LEU A 8 -1.53 -10.49 -5.61
CA LEU A 8 -1.66 -10.35 -7.06
C LEU A 8 -2.76 -9.35 -7.45
N SER A 9 -3.90 -9.34 -6.76
CA SER A 9 -4.94 -8.32 -7.02
C SER A 9 -4.42 -6.92 -6.67
N ALA A 10 -3.76 -6.77 -5.52
CA ALA A 10 -3.19 -5.50 -5.09
C ALA A 10 -2.05 -5.01 -6.00
N ILE A 11 -1.26 -5.91 -6.61
CA ILE A 11 -0.15 -5.47 -7.45
C ILE A 11 -0.58 -4.89 -8.81
N VAL A 12 -1.80 -5.18 -9.28
CA VAL A 12 -2.27 -4.68 -10.58
C VAL A 12 -2.26 -3.14 -10.63
N PRO A 13 -2.85 -2.41 -9.67
CA PRO A 13 -2.71 -0.95 -9.62
C PRO A 13 -1.27 -0.45 -9.41
N TYR A 14 -0.43 -1.22 -8.70
CA TYR A 14 0.99 -0.89 -8.53
C TYR A 14 1.76 -0.91 -9.86
N LEU A 15 1.40 -1.79 -10.81
CA LEU A 15 1.99 -1.80 -12.16
C LEU A 15 1.79 -0.49 -12.91
N TRP A 16 0.70 0.24 -12.63
CA TRP A 16 0.38 1.50 -13.30
C TRP A 16 1.25 2.67 -12.82
N ARG A 17 2.03 2.48 -11.75
CA ARG A 17 3.02 3.47 -11.30
C ARG A 17 4.11 3.63 -12.36
N ARG A 18 4.66 4.84 -12.49
CA ARG A 18 5.77 5.07 -13.45
C ARG A 18 7.14 4.85 -12.83
N HIS A 19 7.23 4.89 -11.51
CA HIS A 19 8.49 4.91 -10.76
C HIS A 19 8.24 4.44 -9.32
N THR A 20 9.15 3.66 -8.76
CA THR A 20 9.16 3.28 -7.33
C THR A 20 10.59 3.22 -6.78
N ASP A 21 11.03 4.23 -6.03
CA ASP A 21 12.33 4.21 -5.32
C ASP A 21 12.18 3.65 -3.90
N ASN A 22 11.20 4.15 -3.15
CA ASN A 22 11.07 3.92 -1.71
C ASN A 22 9.79 3.16 -1.39
N ILE A 23 9.93 1.98 -0.77
CA ILE A 23 8.82 1.14 -0.34
C ILE A 23 8.78 1.08 1.18
N VAL A 24 7.59 1.28 1.75
CA VAL A 24 7.32 0.99 3.16
C VAL A 24 6.31 -0.15 3.23
N VAL A 25 6.59 -1.19 4.01
CA VAL A 25 5.64 -2.27 4.26
C VAL A 25 5.37 -2.40 5.75
N PHE A 26 4.09 -2.48 6.12
CA PHE A 26 3.66 -2.76 7.48
C PHE A 26 3.34 -4.24 7.62
N GLY A 27 4.00 -4.87 8.59
CA GLY A 27 3.93 -6.30 8.85
C GLY A 27 5.07 -7.09 8.23
N ALA A 28 5.38 -8.22 8.86
CA ALA A 28 6.42 -9.15 8.40
C ALA A 28 5.88 -10.56 8.08
N GLY A 29 4.60 -10.62 7.68
CA GLY A 29 3.89 -11.88 7.39
C GLY A 29 4.02 -12.36 5.94
N LYS A 30 3.23 -13.38 5.59
CA LYS A 30 3.16 -13.93 4.23
C LYS A 30 2.69 -12.90 3.19
N GLN A 31 1.78 -12.00 3.57
CA GLN A 31 1.30 -10.94 2.68
C GLN A 31 2.44 -9.97 2.34
N ALA A 32 3.15 -9.45 3.35
CA ALA A 32 4.34 -8.61 3.14
C ALA A 32 5.38 -9.29 2.24
N LEU A 33 5.67 -10.57 2.48
CA LEU A 33 6.59 -11.35 1.65
C LEU A 33 6.17 -11.37 0.18
N TRP A 34 4.89 -11.64 -0.13
CA TRP A 34 4.43 -11.68 -1.52
C TRP A 34 4.40 -10.31 -2.18
N HIS A 35 3.99 -9.25 -1.46
CA HIS A 35 4.02 -7.89 -2.00
C HIS A 35 5.44 -7.47 -2.36
N LEU A 36 6.41 -7.72 -1.47
CA LEU A 36 7.81 -7.37 -1.73
C LEU A 36 8.44 -8.22 -2.84
N ARG A 37 8.10 -9.52 -2.94
CA ARG A 37 8.51 -10.35 -4.07
C ARG A 37 8.02 -9.79 -5.40
N PHE A 38 6.74 -9.40 -5.45
CA PHE A 38 6.19 -8.82 -6.67
C PHE A 38 6.84 -7.47 -6.98
N ALA A 39 7.00 -6.59 -6.00
CA ALA A 39 7.66 -5.30 -6.18
C ALA A 39 9.08 -5.46 -6.73
N LEU A 40 9.89 -6.35 -6.15
CA LEU A 40 11.25 -6.66 -6.63
C LEU A 40 11.24 -7.30 -8.02
N SER A 41 10.30 -8.20 -8.31
CA SER A 41 10.21 -8.83 -9.62
C SER A 41 9.81 -7.89 -10.76
N LEU A 42 9.03 -6.86 -10.43
CA LEU A 42 8.45 -5.94 -11.41
C LEU A 42 9.29 -4.68 -11.60
N ARG A 43 9.92 -4.19 -10.51
CA ARG A 43 10.62 -2.90 -10.45
C ARG A 43 11.92 -2.95 -9.65
N GLY A 44 12.53 -4.13 -9.52
CA GLY A 44 13.75 -4.33 -8.72
C GLY A 44 14.88 -3.35 -9.06
N ASP A 45 15.01 -2.95 -10.32
CA ASP A 45 16.05 -2.02 -10.79
C ASP A 45 15.79 -0.56 -10.38
N GLU A 46 14.55 -0.20 -10.06
CA GLU A 46 14.18 1.15 -9.60
C GLU A 46 14.30 1.29 -8.08
N ILE A 47 14.04 0.20 -7.35
CA ILE A 47 13.89 0.24 -5.88
C ILE A 47 15.24 0.50 -5.21
N LYS A 48 15.31 1.61 -4.47
CA LYS A 48 16.47 2.01 -3.65
C LYS A 48 16.37 1.49 -2.23
N THR A 49 15.20 1.60 -1.61
CA THR A 49 15.02 1.23 -0.20
C THR A 49 13.67 0.57 0.05
N ILE A 50 13.70 -0.54 0.79
CA ILE A 50 12.54 -1.23 1.33
C ILE A 50 12.62 -1.17 2.85
N THR A 51 11.68 -0.48 3.49
CA THR A 51 11.53 -0.45 4.95
C THR A 51 10.45 -1.43 5.40
N VAL A 52 10.82 -2.41 6.23
CA VAL A 52 9.88 -3.30 6.91
C VAL A 52 9.56 -2.75 8.30
N VAL A 53 8.31 -2.34 8.50
CA VAL A 53 7.80 -1.85 9.79
C VAL A 53 7.11 -3.00 10.51
N ASN A 54 7.60 -3.38 11.69
CA ASN A 54 6.99 -4.48 12.45
C ASN A 54 7.27 -4.42 13.95
N ARG A 55 6.31 -4.89 14.75
CA ARG A 55 6.45 -4.98 16.22
C ARG A 55 7.54 -5.97 16.66
N SER A 56 7.65 -7.10 15.96
CA SER A 56 8.66 -8.13 16.26
C SER A 56 9.87 -7.95 15.36
N ALA A 57 11.01 -7.60 15.96
CA ALA A 57 12.29 -7.50 15.26
C ALA A 57 12.66 -8.85 14.62
N GLU A 58 12.53 -9.95 15.35
CA GLU A 58 12.83 -11.30 14.87
C GLU A 58 12.08 -11.63 13.56
N ARG A 59 10.75 -11.42 13.53
CA ARG A 59 9.95 -11.69 12.31
C ARG A 59 10.35 -10.80 11.14
N ALA A 60 10.67 -9.53 11.41
CA ALA A 60 11.13 -8.61 10.37
C ALA A 60 12.48 -9.03 9.80
N GLN A 61 13.43 -9.41 10.67
CA GLN A 61 14.74 -9.87 10.24
C GLN A 61 14.64 -11.19 9.46
N GLN A 62 13.80 -12.13 9.88
CA GLN A 62 13.53 -13.36 9.11
C GLN A 62 13.00 -13.05 7.70
N LEU A 63 12.06 -12.11 7.59
CA LEU A 63 11.54 -11.67 6.29
C LEU A 63 12.63 -11.01 5.44
N ILE A 64 13.42 -10.10 6.01
CA ILE A 64 14.50 -9.39 5.33
C ILE A 64 15.57 -10.37 4.84
N SER A 65 16.05 -11.28 5.70
CA SER A 65 17.06 -12.28 5.33
C SER A 65 16.58 -13.14 4.16
N ARG A 66 15.34 -13.64 4.24
CA ARG A 66 14.73 -14.40 3.15
C ARG A 66 14.66 -13.61 1.84
N LEU A 67 14.25 -12.34 1.90
CA LEU A 67 14.18 -11.49 0.71
C LEU A 67 15.56 -11.19 0.14
N LYS A 68 16.59 -11.00 0.97
CA LYS A 68 17.98 -10.82 0.52
C LYS A 68 18.50 -12.05 -0.22
N GLU A 69 18.29 -13.24 0.34
CA GLU A 69 18.65 -14.52 -0.31
C GLU A 69 17.93 -14.68 -1.66
N GLU A 70 16.62 -14.47 -1.70
CA GLU A 70 15.83 -14.57 -2.93
C GLU A 70 16.22 -13.49 -3.95
N ASN A 71 16.55 -12.27 -3.49
CA ASN A 71 17.01 -11.19 -4.35
C ASN A 71 18.33 -11.51 -5.02
N GLN A 72 19.31 -12.00 -4.27
CA GLN A 72 20.61 -12.42 -4.83
C GLN A 72 20.45 -13.51 -5.90
N ALA A 73 19.53 -14.46 -5.68
CA ALA A 73 19.30 -15.57 -6.60
C ALA A 73 18.47 -15.19 -7.84
N ARG A 74 17.62 -14.16 -7.77
CA ARG A 74 16.57 -13.90 -8.79
C ARG A 74 16.65 -12.52 -9.42
N TRP A 75 16.40 -11.47 -8.63
CA TRP A 75 16.15 -10.12 -9.16
C TRP A 75 17.41 -9.27 -9.22
N LYS A 76 18.40 -9.54 -8.36
CA LYS A 76 19.68 -8.81 -8.27
C LYS A 76 19.51 -7.30 -8.09
N SER A 77 18.40 -6.89 -7.47
CA SER A 77 18.14 -5.49 -7.13
C SER A 77 19.20 -4.96 -6.17
N THR A 78 19.58 -3.69 -6.32
CA THR A 78 20.46 -2.96 -5.40
C THR A 78 19.72 -2.42 -4.17
N ALA A 79 18.44 -2.78 -3.97
CA ALA A 79 17.62 -2.29 -2.88
C ALA A 79 18.24 -2.55 -1.50
N ASN A 80 18.26 -1.50 -0.68
CA ASN A 80 18.59 -1.58 0.74
C ASN A 80 17.36 -2.06 1.52
N PHE A 81 17.54 -3.07 2.36
CA PHE A 81 16.47 -3.60 3.21
C PHE A 81 16.68 -3.13 4.65
N GLU A 82 15.71 -2.39 5.18
CA GLU A 82 15.76 -1.77 6.49
C GLU A 82 14.62 -2.26 7.38
N TYR A 83 14.87 -2.28 8.70
CA TYR A 83 13.86 -2.60 9.70
C TYR A 83 13.56 -1.35 10.53
N LEU A 84 12.27 -1.07 10.72
CA LEU A 84 11.80 -0.06 11.68
C LEU A 84 10.94 -0.74 12.76
N GLY A 85 11.45 -0.71 13.99
CA GLY A 85 10.76 -1.24 15.15
C GLY A 85 9.81 -0.24 15.80
N SER A 86 8.57 -0.66 16.05
CA SER A 86 7.53 0.19 16.66
C SER A 86 7.77 0.53 18.14
N SER A 87 8.78 -0.07 18.77
CA SER A 87 9.17 0.21 20.17
C SER A 87 10.32 1.21 20.28
N SER A 88 10.84 1.72 19.17
CA SER A 88 11.91 2.74 19.17
C SER A 88 11.36 4.08 19.67
N SER A 89 12.14 4.81 20.48
CA SER A 89 11.81 6.18 20.90
C SER A 89 11.76 7.16 19.72
N GLU A 90 12.43 6.82 18.61
CA GLU A 90 12.46 7.63 17.38
C GLU A 90 11.44 7.14 16.33
N TYR A 91 10.60 6.15 16.68
CA TYR A 91 9.71 5.48 15.74
C TYR A 91 8.87 6.46 14.93
N ASP A 92 8.19 7.40 15.59
CA ASP A 92 7.28 8.33 14.92
C ASP A 92 8.02 9.24 13.94
N ALA A 93 9.15 9.81 14.34
CA ALA A 93 9.95 10.68 13.49
C ALA A 93 10.51 9.93 12.27
N GLN A 94 11.03 8.71 12.48
CA GLN A 94 11.54 7.87 11.40
C GLN A 94 10.42 7.39 10.48
N LEU A 95 9.25 7.04 11.02
CA LEU A 95 8.09 6.62 10.24
C LEU A 95 7.59 7.77 9.37
N GLN A 96 7.42 8.96 9.96
CA GLN A 96 7.00 10.16 9.24
C GLN A 96 7.97 10.48 8.10
N TYR A 97 9.28 10.46 8.35
CA TYR A 97 10.29 10.69 7.31
C TYR A 97 10.16 9.70 6.15
N ARG A 98 10.02 8.40 6.46
CA ARG A 98 9.93 7.34 5.44
C ARG A 98 8.65 7.43 4.63
N LEU A 99 7.51 7.68 5.26
CA LEU A 99 6.23 7.85 4.58
C LEU A 99 6.22 9.13 3.73
N ALA A 100 6.86 10.20 4.21
CA ALA A 100 7.03 11.44 3.47
C ALA A 100 7.85 11.27 2.18
N VAL A 101 8.64 10.20 2.03
CA VAL A 101 9.41 9.89 0.79
C VAL A 101 9.01 8.59 0.08
N ALA A 102 8.09 7.79 0.65
CA ALA A 102 7.58 6.55 0.05
C ALA A 102 6.88 6.76 -1.30
N ASP A 103 7.14 5.87 -2.26
CA ASP A 103 6.43 5.76 -3.54
C ASP A 103 5.36 4.68 -3.52
N ALA A 104 5.54 3.67 -2.66
CA ALA A 104 4.58 2.63 -2.39
C ALA A 104 4.54 2.26 -0.90
N ILE A 105 3.33 2.07 -0.39
CA ILE A 105 3.04 1.68 0.98
C ILE A 105 2.17 0.43 0.95
N PHE A 106 2.66 -0.66 1.52
CA PHE A 106 1.92 -1.92 1.63
C PHE A 106 1.49 -2.15 3.08
N CYS A 107 0.21 -2.02 3.38
CA CYS A 107 -0.38 -2.38 4.66
C CYS A 107 -0.84 -3.84 4.62
N THR A 108 -0.25 -4.67 5.48
CA THR A 108 -0.52 -6.12 5.50
C THR A 108 -0.79 -6.68 6.90
N VAL A 109 -1.34 -5.86 7.79
CA VAL A 109 -1.60 -6.16 9.20
C VAL A 109 -3.06 -5.94 9.57
N GLY A 110 -3.71 -6.88 10.24
CA GLY A 110 -5.02 -6.64 10.83
C GLY A 110 -4.89 -5.82 12.11
N THR A 111 -5.17 -4.52 12.05
CA THR A 111 -5.18 -3.59 13.20
C THR A 111 -6.58 -3.02 13.42
N LYS A 112 -6.89 -2.56 14.65
CA LYS A 112 -8.16 -1.85 14.95
C LYS A 112 -8.03 -0.33 14.90
N SER A 113 -6.84 0.15 14.57
CA SER A 113 -6.46 1.55 14.46
C SER A 113 -5.47 1.70 13.31
N PRO A 114 -5.44 2.85 12.62
CA PRO A 114 -4.54 3.04 11.49
C PRO A 114 -3.08 2.78 11.86
N VAL A 115 -2.32 2.22 10.92
CA VAL A 115 -0.88 1.94 11.13
C VAL A 115 -0.02 3.20 11.10
N PHE A 116 -0.55 4.29 10.55
CA PHE A 116 0.02 5.63 10.56
C PHE A 116 -1.11 6.66 10.34
N PRO A 117 -0.95 7.90 10.84
CA PRO A 117 -1.93 8.97 10.60
C PRO A 117 -1.80 9.53 9.19
N ALA A 118 -2.91 10.02 8.62
CA ALA A 118 -2.95 10.52 7.24
C ALA A 118 -1.89 11.58 6.93
N HIS A 119 -1.67 12.50 7.88
CA HIS A 119 -0.76 13.63 7.73
C HIS A 119 0.72 13.24 7.57
N TYR A 120 1.11 12.00 7.89
CA TYR A 120 2.47 11.50 7.61
C TYR A 120 2.73 11.33 6.11
N VAL A 121 1.68 11.09 5.32
CA VAL A 121 1.80 10.95 3.87
C VAL A 121 1.47 12.28 3.16
N THR A 122 0.53 13.05 3.70
CA THR A 122 -0.10 14.15 2.95
C THR A 122 0.49 15.53 3.21
N ASN A 123 1.23 15.72 4.31
CA ASN A 123 1.90 17.00 4.60
C ASN A 123 3.22 17.19 3.83
N GLY A 124 3.68 16.19 3.08
CA GLY A 124 4.87 16.28 2.26
C GLY A 124 4.65 17.07 0.97
N ARG A 125 5.60 17.94 0.59
CA ARG A 125 5.63 18.59 -0.74
C ARG A 125 6.12 17.60 -1.80
N LYS A 126 5.32 16.59 -2.11
CA LYS A 126 5.60 15.67 -3.21
C LYS A 126 4.82 16.06 -4.45
N GLU A 127 5.45 15.92 -5.61
CA GLU A 127 4.76 16.01 -6.89
C GLU A 127 3.74 14.87 -7.07
N ARG A 128 3.88 13.76 -6.32
CA ARG A 128 3.09 12.54 -6.49
C ARG A 128 2.79 11.87 -5.15
N ASN A 129 1.53 11.45 -4.98
CA ASN A 129 1.13 10.60 -3.87
C ASN A 129 1.66 9.16 -4.05
N PRO A 130 1.97 8.44 -2.96
CA PRO A 130 2.34 7.03 -3.03
C PRO A 130 1.17 6.17 -3.49
N TYR A 131 1.49 5.01 -4.04
CA TYR A 131 0.56 3.90 -4.09
C TYR A 131 0.35 3.35 -2.67
N ILE A 132 -0.89 3.14 -2.23
CA ILE A 132 -1.19 2.53 -0.93
C ILE A 132 -2.06 1.29 -1.16
N SER A 133 -1.62 0.16 -0.63
CA SER A 133 -2.40 -1.09 -0.59
C SER A 133 -2.78 -1.38 0.86
N ALA A 134 -4.05 -1.73 1.10
CA ALA A 134 -4.55 -2.18 2.39
C ALA A 134 -5.21 -3.54 2.21
N VAL A 135 -4.58 -4.59 2.72
CA VAL A 135 -4.99 -5.99 2.49
C VAL A 135 -4.93 -6.86 3.76
N GLY A 136 -4.53 -6.29 4.88
CA GLY A 136 -4.46 -6.94 6.18
C GLY A 136 -5.77 -6.89 6.98
N SER A 137 -6.59 -5.86 6.76
CA SER A 137 -7.94 -5.71 7.34
C SER A 137 -8.97 -6.53 6.57
N TRP A 138 -9.80 -7.29 7.30
CA TRP A 138 -10.85 -8.13 6.71
C TRP A 138 -12.16 -8.17 7.53
N GLN A 139 -12.19 -7.48 8.66
CA GLN A 139 -13.40 -7.29 9.47
C GLN A 139 -13.74 -5.80 9.52
N ALA A 140 -15.03 -5.49 9.68
CA ALA A 140 -15.53 -4.11 9.70
C ALA A 140 -14.96 -3.25 10.85
N ASP A 141 -14.48 -3.87 11.93
CA ASP A 141 -13.83 -3.19 13.06
C ASP A 141 -12.31 -3.08 12.91
N MET A 142 -11.74 -3.58 11.80
CA MET A 142 -10.33 -3.41 11.45
C MET A 142 -10.12 -2.18 10.59
N LEU A 143 -8.99 -1.51 10.82
CA LEU A 143 -8.62 -0.27 10.20
C LEU A 143 -7.10 -0.25 10.01
N GLU A 144 -6.64 -0.36 8.77
CA GLU A 144 -5.21 -0.29 8.44
C GLU A 144 -4.80 1.12 8.07
N VAL A 145 -5.64 1.77 7.29
CA VAL A 145 -5.39 3.09 6.73
C VAL A 145 -6.31 4.10 7.40
N ASP A 146 -5.78 5.28 7.65
CA ASP A 146 -6.56 6.39 8.18
C ASP A 146 -7.67 6.77 7.18
N PRO A 147 -8.96 6.76 7.55
CA PRO A 147 -10.06 7.16 6.67
C PRO A 147 -9.88 8.54 6.05
N GLU A 148 -9.13 9.44 6.69
CA GLU A 148 -8.81 10.75 6.14
C GLU A 148 -8.00 10.65 4.82
N LEU A 149 -7.16 9.63 4.63
CA LEU A 149 -6.43 9.42 3.38
C LEU A 149 -7.36 9.18 2.19
N LEU A 150 -8.46 8.47 2.42
CA LEU A 150 -9.47 8.19 1.40
C LEU A 150 -10.20 9.48 1.00
N ILE A 151 -10.58 10.29 2.00
CA ILE A 151 -11.23 11.59 1.79
C ILE A 151 -10.30 12.56 1.03
N GLN A 152 -9.02 12.61 1.40
CA GLN A 152 -8.03 13.44 0.76
C GLN A 152 -7.73 12.98 -0.67
N ALA A 153 -7.65 11.66 -0.93
CA ALA A 153 -7.47 11.12 -2.27
C ALA A 153 -8.59 11.53 -3.23
N ILE A 154 -9.85 11.53 -2.75
CA ILE A 154 -11.02 12.01 -3.52
C ILE A 154 -10.96 13.52 -3.74
N SER A 155 -10.61 14.28 -2.69
CA SER A 155 -10.49 15.74 -2.78
C SER A 155 -9.41 16.16 -3.78
N ALA A 156 -8.26 15.48 -3.77
CA ALA A 156 -7.16 15.68 -4.71
C ALA A 156 -7.54 15.29 -6.16
N ALA A 157 -8.44 14.32 -6.34
CA ALA A 157 -9.03 14.02 -7.64
C ALA A 157 -9.99 15.13 -8.17
N GLY A 158 -10.18 16.20 -7.39
CA GLY A 158 -10.54 17.52 -7.90
C GLY A 158 -12.02 17.91 -7.82
N GLY A 159 -12.90 17.14 -7.16
CA GLY A 159 -14.29 17.52 -6.85
C GLY A 159 -15.22 17.96 -8.02
N LYS A 160 -14.70 18.09 -9.25
CA LYS A 160 -15.41 18.50 -10.46
C LYS A 160 -15.06 17.58 -11.61
N LEU A 161 -16.10 17.16 -12.32
CA LEU A 161 -16.05 16.39 -13.57
C LEU A 161 -15.31 17.19 -14.64
N ARG A 162 -14.09 16.76 -14.98
CA ARG A 162 -13.56 17.01 -16.33
C ARG A 162 -13.55 15.68 -17.08
N GLY A 163 -14.09 15.75 -18.30
CA GLY A 163 -14.55 14.61 -19.08
C GLY A 163 -13.46 13.64 -19.53
N GLN A 164 -13.95 12.42 -19.82
CA GLN A 164 -13.29 11.20 -20.27
C GLN A 164 -12.62 10.32 -19.19
N GLY A 165 -13.48 9.51 -18.54
CA GLY A 165 -13.19 8.07 -18.37
C GLY A 165 -12.59 7.63 -17.03
N SER A 166 -13.43 7.61 -15.99
CA SER A 166 -13.24 6.89 -14.71
C SER A 166 -12.34 7.57 -13.65
N LYS A 167 -13.01 8.26 -12.73
CA LYS A 167 -12.44 8.94 -11.56
C LYS A 167 -12.32 7.95 -10.38
N VAL A 168 -11.22 7.22 -10.30
CA VAL A 168 -11.03 6.26 -9.21
C VAL A 168 -10.06 6.79 -8.17
N ALA A 169 -10.57 7.03 -6.96
CA ALA A 169 -9.73 7.32 -5.81
C ALA A 169 -9.48 6.05 -4.98
N VAL A 170 -10.45 5.15 -4.91
CA VAL A 170 -10.37 3.91 -4.14
C VAL A 170 -10.67 2.71 -5.05
N LEU A 171 -9.68 1.83 -5.16
CA LEU A 171 -9.77 0.59 -5.91
C LEU A 171 -10.03 -0.55 -4.95
N VAL A 172 -11.03 -1.37 -5.27
CA VAL A 172 -11.42 -2.55 -4.48
C VAL A 172 -11.44 -3.79 -5.36
N ASP A 173 -11.34 -4.96 -4.75
CA ASP A 173 -11.56 -6.23 -5.44
C ASP A 173 -13.04 -6.50 -5.67
N ASP A 174 -13.87 -6.27 -4.65
CA ASP A 174 -15.33 -6.43 -4.67
C ASP A 174 -16.01 -5.25 -3.95
N ARG A 175 -16.85 -4.49 -4.66
CA ARG A 175 -17.45 -3.25 -4.14
C ARG A 175 -18.43 -3.51 -2.99
N GLU A 176 -19.23 -4.56 -3.09
CA GLU A 176 -20.24 -4.89 -2.07
C GLU A 176 -19.59 -5.30 -0.74
N THR A 177 -18.63 -6.23 -0.81
CA THR A 177 -17.84 -6.69 0.33
C THR A 177 -17.10 -5.53 0.98
N ALA A 178 -16.47 -4.66 0.19
CA ALA A 178 -15.74 -3.51 0.69
C ALA A 178 -16.65 -2.53 1.47
N LEU A 179 -17.84 -2.23 0.94
CA LEU A 179 -18.82 -1.36 1.61
C LEU A 179 -19.37 -1.95 2.93
N GLN A 180 -19.38 -3.27 3.08
CA GLN A 180 -19.90 -3.96 4.26
C GLN A 180 -18.83 -4.34 5.29
N HIS A 181 -17.57 -4.54 4.86
CA HIS A 181 -16.55 -5.18 5.68
C HIS A 181 -15.21 -4.43 5.77
N SER A 182 -14.94 -3.41 4.94
CA SER A 182 -13.73 -2.60 5.11
C SER A 182 -14.01 -1.45 6.07
N GLY A 183 -13.39 -1.50 7.26
CA GLY A 183 -13.54 -0.46 8.26
C GLY A 183 -13.07 0.91 7.77
N GLU A 184 -12.01 1.00 6.95
CA GLU A 184 -11.59 2.30 6.38
C GLU A 184 -12.63 2.89 5.41
N ILE A 185 -13.31 2.07 4.61
CA ILE A 185 -14.36 2.52 3.70
C ILE A 185 -15.64 2.92 4.47
N ILE A 186 -16.06 2.11 5.44
CA ILE A 186 -17.24 2.39 6.26
C ILE A 186 -17.05 3.69 7.04
N GLN A 187 -15.89 3.87 7.67
CA GLN A 187 -15.62 5.04 8.51
C GLN A 187 -15.39 6.32 7.71
N SER A 188 -14.86 6.23 6.49
CA SER A 188 -14.68 7.39 5.61
C SER A 188 -16.00 7.89 4.99
N LYS A 189 -17.10 7.10 5.09
CA LYS A 189 -18.44 7.44 4.57
C LYS A 189 -18.41 7.85 3.09
N LEU A 190 -17.59 7.18 2.30
CA LEU A 190 -17.49 7.47 0.87
C LEU A 190 -18.78 7.13 0.14
N ALA A 191 -19.13 7.97 -0.83
CA ALA A 191 -20.16 7.61 -1.80
C ALA A 191 -19.65 6.49 -2.73
N ALA A 192 -20.53 5.56 -3.10
CA ALA A 192 -20.18 4.40 -3.91
C ALA A 192 -19.57 4.77 -5.28
N GLU A 193 -19.87 5.96 -5.81
CA GLU A 193 -19.32 6.49 -7.06
C GLU A 193 -17.79 6.73 -7.04
N TYR A 194 -17.17 6.82 -5.85
CA TYR A 194 -15.72 6.97 -5.69
C TYR A 194 -14.98 5.63 -5.52
N ILE A 195 -15.73 4.52 -5.46
CA ILE A 195 -15.23 3.17 -5.24
C ILE A 195 -15.41 2.38 -6.53
N VAL A 196 -14.31 1.91 -7.10
CA VAL A 196 -14.34 1.18 -8.37
C VAL A 196 -13.60 -0.14 -8.23
N GLU A 197 -14.19 -1.17 -8.82
CA GLU A 197 -13.57 -2.50 -8.85
C GLU A 197 -12.38 -2.50 -9.82
N ILE A 198 -11.29 -3.17 -9.42
CA ILE A 198 -10.09 -3.27 -10.25
C ILE A 198 -10.41 -3.87 -11.63
N GLY A 199 -11.36 -4.81 -11.71
CA GLY A 199 -11.81 -5.44 -12.95
C GLY A 199 -12.43 -4.45 -13.95
N GLU A 200 -13.19 -3.46 -13.48
CA GLU A 200 -13.82 -2.44 -14.33
C GLU A 200 -12.76 -1.55 -15.02
N ILE A 201 -11.67 -1.25 -14.31
CA ILE A 201 -10.58 -0.41 -14.85
C ILE A 201 -9.77 -1.15 -15.92
N GLU A 202 -9.45 -2.43 -15.69
CA GLU A 202 -8.72 -3.23 -16.69
C GLU A 202 -9.51 -3.41 -17.99
N ILE A 203 -10.84 -3.54 -17.92
CA ILE A 203 -11.69 -3.59 -19.11
C ILE A 203 -11.65 -2.25 -19.85
N SER A 204 -11.79 -1.14 -19.13
CA SER A 204 -11.76 0.22 -19.72
C SER A 204 -10.43 0.53 -20.40
N ARG A 205 -9.31 0.06 -19.83
CA ARG A 205 -7.95 0.25 -20.38
C ARG A 205 -7.66 -0.55 -21.64
N LYS A 206 -8.39 -1.64 -21.91
CA LYS A 206 -8.23 -2.45 -23.13
C LYS A 206 -9.03 -1.90 -24.33
N GLN A 207 -9.99 -1.01 -24.08
CA GLN A 207 -10.90 -0.49 -25.09
C GLN A 207 -10.48 0.90 -25.63
N GLY A 208 -9.47 1.54 -25.03
CA GLY A 208 -8.86 2.79 -25.50
C GLY A 208 -7.41 2.58 -25.90
#